data_AF-A0A2S8FRZ1-F1
#
_entry.id   AF-A0A2S8FRZ1-F1
#
_cell.length_a   1.000
_cell.length_b   1.000
_cell.length_c   1.000
_cell.angle_alpha   90.00
_cell.angle_beta   90.00
_cell.angle_gamma   90.00
#
_symmetry.space_group_name_H-M   'P 1'
#
loop_
_entity.id
_entity.type
_entity.pdbx_description
1 polymer ?
#
loop_
_entity_poly.entity_id
_entity_poly.type
_entity_poly.pdbx_seq_one_letter_code
_entity_poly.pdbx_strand_id
1 'polypeptide(L)'
;MSTEEFNPFASPTADISPTKSPEKDELYPLVPTTKATISEVPPPFRGKARPLLQRFLRNASEGIVRLTFALPFLLMYLVVPQLASPQFVIGVVVGLPFLWFLSKLEKATNGQRWWEPRMIEQIVLRDDALFSVNDTPYELIYLTTGEPIKRRSFQLFTKVAEIKEVAFIRFDKSNGEVLIEGDLTRYRIPKGSLWNVDVKQIYFNSSERSVVRMVMDTENGPTTINILSTDNATWRDLVRLDTSLKSRALGLIAKIYEINNGLTTPEV
;
A
#
# COMPACT_ATOMS: atom_id res chain seq x y z
N MET A 1 34.46 7.39 -59.93
CA MET A 1 33.39 8.34 -59.55
C MET A 1 33.78 8.87 -58.19
N SER A 2 34.39 10.05 -58.21
CA SER A 2 35.29 10.70 -57.23
C SER A 2 34.55 11.17 -55.98
N THR A 3 34.97 10.80 -54.77
CA THR A 3 36.03 11.44 -53.95
C THR A 3 35.75 12.92 -53.71
N GLU A 4 34.86 13.21 -52.75
CA GLU A 4 34.74 14.54 -52.17
C GLU A 4 35.76 14.73 -51.04
N GLU A 5 36.38 15.91 -51.05
CA GLU A 5 37.46 16.36 -50.18
C GLU A 5 37.06 16.38 -48.71
N PHE A 6 37.93 15.83 -47.86
CA PHE A 6 37.80 15.92 -46.41
C PHE A 6 38.14 17.35 -45.96
N ASN A 7 37.13 18.15 -45.61
CA ASN A 7 37.34 19.48 -45.04
C ASN A 7 37.57 19.36 -43.52
N PRO A 8 38.78 19.65 -43.01
CA PRO A 8 39.09 19.52 -41.58
C PRO A 8 38.55 20.68 -40.72
N PHE A 9 37.84 21.65 -41.31
CA PHE A 9 37.25 22.81 -40.60
C PHE A 9 35.72 22.84 -40.64
N ALA A 10 35.05 21.76 -41.06
CA ALA A 10 33.61 21.66 -40.91
C ALA A 10 33.25 21.52 -39.42
N SER A 11 32.58 22.54 -38.86
CA SER A 11 32.01 22.49 -37.51
C SER A 11 31.11 21.25 -37.36
N PRO A 12 31.08 20.58 -36.19
CA PRO A 12 30.26 19.39 -36.01
C PRO A 12 28.79 19.76 -36.26
N THR A 13 28.21 19.15 -37.29
CA THR A 13 26.78 19.19 -37.52
C THR A 13 26.11 18.61 -36.28
N ALA A 14 25.32 19.43 -35.58
CA ALA A 14 24.56 18.98 -34.43
C ALA A 14 23.69 17.81 -34.87
N ASP A 15 23.86 16.66 -34.23
CA ASP A 15 23.00 15.51 -34.41
C ASP A 15 21.59 15.89 -33.95
N ILE A 16 20.67 16.01 -34.90
CA ILE A 16 19.26 16.36 -34.67
C ILE A 16 18.40 15.10 -34.50
N SER A 17 19.04 13.97 -34.17
CA SER A 17 18.33 12.81 -33.64
C SER A 17 17.51 13.26 -32.43
N PRO A 18 16.20 12.93 -32.35
CA PRO A 18 15.40 13.31 -31.19
C PRO A 18 16.07 12.71 -29.96
N THR A 19 16.52 13.58 -29.05
CA THR A 19 17.10 13.25 -27.77
C THR A 19 16.15 12.24 -27.11
N LYS A 20 16.52 10.96 -27.09
CA LYS A 20 15.90 10.00 -26.18
C LYS A 20 15.98 10.64 -24.81
N SER A 21 14.84 10.96 -24.21
CA SER A 21 14.75 11.65 -22.92
C SER A 21 15.70 10.99 -21.91
N PRO A 22 16.84 11.62 -21.56
CA PRO A 22 17.80 10.99 -20.65
C PRO A 22 17.47 11.23 -19.16
N GLU A 23 16.26 11.68 -18.82
CA GLU A 23 15.99 12.24 -17.48
C GLU A 23 14.88 11.54 -16.68
N LYS A 24 14.44 10.34 -17.07
CA LYS A 24 13.41 9.61 -16.28
C LYS A 24 13.84 8.31 -15.62
N ASP A 25 15.00 7.75 -15.97
CA ASP A 25 15.42 6.43 -15.46
C ASP A 25 16.77 6.43 -14.72
N GLU A 26 17.51 7.54 -14.70
CA GLU A 26 18.76 7.68 -13.95
C GLU A 26 18.70 8.94 -13.10
N LEU A 27 18.51 8.80 -11.78
CA LEU A 27 19.00 9.69 -10.71
C LEU A 27 18.34 9.31 -9.37
N TYR A 28 18.53 8.05 -8.97
CA TYR A 28 18.74 7.82 -7.54
C TYR A 28 20.23 8.02 -7.29
N PRO A 29 20.65 8.66 -6.19
CA PRO A 29 22.00 8.43 -5.74
C PRO A 29 22.09 6.93 -5.48
N LEU A 30 22.82 6.22 -6.35
CA LEU A 30 23.09 4.77 -6.21
C LEU A 30 23.82 4.46 -4.89
N VAL A 31 24.20 5.50 -4.13
CA VAL A 31 24.85 5.39 -2.83
C VAL A 31 24.15 6.34 -1.85
N PRO A 32 23.51 5.82 -0.80
CA PRO A 32 22.93 6.64 0.25
C PRO A 32 24.02 7.33 1.06
N THR A 33 23.73 8.57 1.45
CA THR A 33 24.65 9.44 2.18
C THR A 33 24.32 9.55 3.66
N THR A 34 23.13 9.08 4.05
CA THR A 34 22.62 9.11 5.43
C THR A 34 21.94 7.78 5.76
N LYS A 35 21.78 7.50 7.06
CA LYS A 35 21.11 6.28 7.54
C LYS A 35 19.71 6.60 8.06
N ALA A 36 18.75 5.78 7.68
CA ALA A 36 17.43 5.76 8.29
C ALA A 36 17.48 5.06 9.65
N THR A 37 16.69 5.58 10.59
CA THR A 37 16.54 5.01 11.93
C THR A 37 15.23 4.24 12.00
N ILE A 38 15.33 2.99 12.46
CA ILE A 38 14.16 2.15 12.74
C ILE A 38 14.17 1.84 14.23
N SER A 39 13.11 2.22 14.93
CA SER A 39 12.95 1.95 16.36
C SER A 39 11.64 1.22 16.63
N GLU A 40 11.63 0.38 17.67
CA GLU A 40 10.39 -0.25 18.12
C GLU A 40 9.55 0.75 18.93
N VAL A 41 8.23 0.64 18.81
CA VAL A 41 7.30 1.36 19.68
C VAL A 41 7.44 0.82 21.11
N PRO A 42 7.67 1.67 22.11
CA PRO A 42 7.84 1.22 23.48
C PRO A 42 6.53 0.66 24.07
N PRO A 43 6.63 -0.29 25.03
CA PRO A 43 5.52 -0.59 25.93
C PRO A 43 5.07 0.69 26.66
N PRO A 44 3.77 0.90 26.92
CA PRO A 44 2.69 -0.08 26.79
C PRO A 44 1.94 0.01 25.45
N PHE A 45 2.39 0.77 24.46
CA PHE A 45 1.61 1.07 23.24
C PHE A 45 1.80 0.06 22.12
N ARG A 46 2.91 -0.68 22.12
CA ARG A 46 3.25 -1.69 21.12
C ARG A 46 2.09 -2.64 20.82
N GLY A 47 1.61 -2.64 19.57
CA GLY A 47 0.61 -3.60 19.08
C GLY A 47 -0.82 -3.35 19.52
N LYS A 48 -1.08 -2.27 20.29
CA LYS A 48 -2.40 -1.98 20.86
C LYS A 48 -3.40 -1.46 19.85
N ALA A 49 -2.96 -0.97 18.69
CA ALA A 49 -3.90 -0.61 17.64
C ALA A 49 -4.66 -1.85 17.20
N ARG A 50 -4.00 -3.03 17.24
CA ARG A 50 -4.43 -4.32 16.68
C ARG A 50 -4.87 -5.40 17.66
N PRO A 51 -6.04 -5.28 18.33
CA PRO A 51 -6.51 -6.33 19.22
C PRO A 51 -6.93 -7.60 18.46
N LEU A 52 -6.73 -8.73 19.14
CA LEU A 52 -6.94 -10.08 18.62
C LEU A 52 -8.35 -10.30 18.07
N LEU A 53 -9.37 -9.81 18.77
CA LEU A 53 -10.77 -9.94 18.35
C LEU A 53 -11.00 -9.31 16.98
N GLN A 54 -10.39 -8.16 16.72
CA GLN A 54 -10.64 -7.46 15.47
C GLN A 54 -9.75 -7.96 14.33
N ARG A 55 -8.57 -8.53 14.63
CA ARG A 55 -7.82 -9.36 13.67
C ARG A 55 -8.66 -10.59 13.26
N PHE A 56 -9.31 -11.23 14.23
CA PHE A 56 -10.20 -12.36 13.96
C PHE A 56 -11.40 -11.95 13.11
N LEU A 57 -12.11 -10.87 13.45
CA LEU A 57 -13.26 -10.38 12.69
C LEU A 57 -12.89 -10.05 11.24
N ARG A 58 -11.71 -9.47 11.00
CA ARG A 58 -11.20 -9.22 9.65
C ARG A 58 -10.88 -10.52 8.90
N ASN A 59 -10.18 -11.46 9.52
CA ASN A 59 -9.88 -12.74 8.89
C ASN A 59 -11.16 -13.52 8.57
N ALA A 60 -12.15 -13.43 9.46
CA ALA A 60 -13.48 -13.99 9.26
C ALA A 60 -14.17 -13.30 8.08
N SER A 61 -14.19 -11.96 8.01
CA SER A 61 -14.82 -11.25 6.88
C SER A 61 -14.14 -11.55 5.54
N GLU A 62 -12.80 -11.60 5.48
CA GLU A 62 -12.07 -11.98 4.26
C GLU A 62 -12.38 -13.43 3.83
N GLY A 63 -12.42 -14.37 4.77
CA GLY A 63 -12.79 -15.77 4.48
C GLY A 63 -14.25 -15.93 4.06
N ILE A 64 -15.12 -15.12 4.65
CA ILE A 64 -16.56 -15.16 4.40
C ILE A 64 -16.92 -14.49 3.07
N VAL A 65 -16.30 -13.36 2.69
CA VAL A 65 -16.49 -12.73 1.37
C VAL A 65 -16.17 -13.72 0.25
N ARG A 66 -15.10 -14.51 0.40
CA ARG A 66 -14.77 -15.60 -0.54
C ARG A 66 -15.89 -16.65 -0.62
N LEU A 67 -16.50 -16.99 0.50
CA LEU A 67 -17.66 -17.88 0.56
C LEU A 67 -18.89 -17.25 -0.14
N THR A 68 -19.12 -15.94 0.05
CA THR A 68 -20.21 -15.19 -0.60
C THR A 68 -20.09 -15.20 -2.12
N PHE A 69 -18.88 -15.11 -2.68
CA PHE A 69 -18.67 -15.22 -4.12
C PHE A 69 -18.87 -16.65 -4.66
N ALA A 70 -18.58 -17.66 -3.86
CA ALA A 70 -18.85 -19.06 -4.21
C ALA A 70 -20.34 -19.44 -4.03
N LEU A 71 -21.07 -18.71 -3.18
CA LEU A 71 -22.44 -19.02 -2.79
C LEU A 71 -23.44 -19.01 -3.97
N PRO A 72 -23.43 -18.06 -4.92
CA PRO A 72 -24.31 -18.10 -6.10
C PRO A 72 -24.10 -19.35 -6.94
N PHE A 73 -22.85 -19.80 -7.11
CA PHE A 73 -22.52 -21.02 -7.87
C PHE A 73 -22.94 -22.29 -7.12
N LEU A 74 -22.77 -22.30 -5.80
CA LEU A 74 -23.19 -23.40 -4.93
C LEU A 74 -24.72 -23.50 -4.84
N LEU A 75 -25.41 -22.35 -4.77
CA LEU A 75 -26.86 -22.26 -4.85
C LEU A 75 -27.37 -22.65 -6.24
N MET A 76 -26.73 -22.20 -7.33
CA MET A 76 -27.08 -22.65 -8.70
C MET A 76 -26.99 -24.18 -8.82
N TYR A 77 -25.91 -24.78 -8.33
CA TYR A 77 -25.74 -26.24 -8.36
C TYR A 77 -26.84 -26.99 -7.59
N LEU A 78 -27.29 -26.43 -6.47
CA LEU A 78 -28.37 -27.01 -5.66
C LEU A 78 -29.79 -26.74 -6.21
N VAL A 79 -29.97 -25.68 -7.01
CA VAL A 79 -31.30 -25.19 -7.45
C VAL A 79 -31.68 -25.64 -8.86
N VAL A 80 -30.72 -26.01 -9.71
CA VAL A 80 -30.95 -26.34 -11.13
C VAL A 80 -31.98 -27.44 -11.41
N PRO A 81 -32.32 -28.41 -10.54
CA PRO A 81 -33.42 -29.33 -10.84
C PRO A 81 -34.79 -28.96 -10.24
N GLN A 82 -34.93 -27.99 -9.32
CA GLN A 82 -36.18 -27.88 -8.53
C GLN A 82 -36.51 -26.45 -8.05
N LEU A 83 -36.95 -25.58 -8.97
CA LEU A 83 -37.38 -24.20 -8.68
C LEU A 83 -38.62 -24.06 -7.78
N ALA A 84 -39.30 -25.16 -7.42
CA ALA A 84 -40.51 -25.16 -6.58
C ALA A 84 -40.44 -26.14 -5.38
N SER A 85 -39.26 -26.68 -5.07
CA SER A 85 -39.14 -27.61 -3.93
C SER A 85 -39.17 -26.86 -2.59
N PRO A 86 -39.63 -27.52 -1.51
CA PRO A 86 -39.49 -26.99 -0.14
C PRO A 86 -38.03 -26.65 0.22
N GLN A 87 -37.08 -27.36 -0.38
CA GLN A 87 -35.65 -27.15 -0.21
C GLN A 87 -35.19 -25.82 -0.81
N PHE A 88 -35.75 -25.41 -1.97
CA PHE A 88 -35.51 -24.10 -2.56
C PHE A 88 -36.03 -22.98 -1.64
N VAL A 89 -37.26 -23.11 -1.13
CA VAL A 89 -37.85 -22.11 -0.23
C VAL A 89 -37.02 -21.97 1.06
N ILE A 90 -36.62 -23.09 1.67
CA ILE A 90 -35.73 -23.07 2.85
C ILE A 90 -34.38 -22.43 2.51
N GLY A 91 -33.81 -22.74 1.35
CA GLY A 91 -32.56 -22.15 0.87
C GLY A 91 -32.63 -20.64 0.71
N VAL A 92 -33.74 -20.10 0.19
CA VAL A 92 -33.98 -18.65 0.07
C VAL A 92 -34.21 -18.00 1.44
N VAL A 93 -35.01 -18.64 2.30
CA VAL A 93 -35.32 -18.15 3.66
C VAL A 93 -34.10 -18.12 4.57
N VAL A 94 -33.16 -19.06 4.43
CA VAL A 94 -31.89 -19.07 5.18
C VAL A 94 -30.83 -18.21 4.48
N GLY A 95 -30.80 -18.23 3.14
CA GLY A 95 -29.80 -17.53 2.33
C GLY A 95 -29.91 -16.01 2.39
N LEU A 96 -31.13 -15.44 2.38
CA LEU A 96 -31.32 -13.98 2.42
C LEU A 96 -30.87 -13.34 3.76
N PRO A 97 -31.27 -13.87 4.94
CA PRO A 97 -30.74 -13.41 6.22
C PRO A 97 -29.24 -13.61 6.35
N PHE A 98 -28.70 -14.70 5.81
CA PHE A 98 -27.27 -14.92 5.76
C PHE A 98 -26.60 -13.81 4.94
N LEU A 99 -27.01 -13.55 3.70
CA LEU A 99 -26.49 -12.45 2.87
C LEU A 99 -26.64 -11.07 3.53
N TRP A 100 -27.73 -10.83 4.26
CA TRP A 100 -27.90 -9.59 5.01
C TRP A 100 -26.93 -9.48 6.20
N PHE A 101 -26.75 -10.55 6.96
CA PHE A 101 -25.73 -10.65 8.00
C PHE A 101 -24.32 -10.46 7.41
N LEU A 102 -24.05 -11.04 6.24
CA LEU A 102 -22.81 -10.87 5.50
C LEU A 102 -22.59 -9.41 5.10
N SER A 103 -23.61 -8.74 4.56
CA SER A 103 -23.54 -7.32 4.22
C SER A 103 -23.28 -6.44 5.45
N LYS A 104 -23.88 -6.77 6.60
CA LYS A 104 -23.62 -6.08 7.86
C LYS A 104 -22.23 -6.36 8.42
N LEU A 105 -21.77 -7.61 8.35
CA LEU A 105 -20.44 -8.01 8.80
C LEU A 105 -19.37 -7.35 7.93
N GLU A 106 -19.58 -7.33 6.61
CA GLU A 106 -18.75 -6.58 5.68
C GLU A 106 -18.76 -5.11 6.08
N LYS A 107 -19.90 -4.42 6.19
CA LYS A 107 -19.92 -3.01 6.62
C LYS A 107 -19.24 -2.75 7.97
N ALA A 108 -19.42 -3.64 8.95
CA ALA A 108 -18.81 -3.52 10.28
C ALA A 108 -17.28 -3.78 10.27
N THR A 109 -16.78 -4.57 9.33
CA THR A 109 -15.35 -4.92 9.20
C THR A 109 -14.63 -4.11 8.11
N ASN A 110 -15.38 -3.58 7.16
CA ASN A 110 -14.97 -2.78 6.00
C ASN A 110 -14.95 -1.27 6.31
N GLY A 111 -15.22 -0.88 7.56
CA GLY A 111 -14.77 0.42 8.05
C GLY A 111 -13.25 0.45 8.10
N GLN A 112 -12.57 0.53 6.94
CA GLN A 112 -11.11 0.44 6.76
C GLN A 112 -10.28 1.40 7.64
N ARG A 113 -10.96 2.27 8.40
CA ARG A 113 -10.44 3.28 9.30
C ARG A 113 -10.69 3.00 10.78
N TRP A 114 -11.22 1.85 11.19
CA TRP A 114 -11.40 1.59 12.64
C TRP A 114 -10.06 1.52 13.40
N TRP A 115 -8.96 1.26 12.68
CA TRP A 115 -7.59 1.40 13.19
C TRP A 115 -7.18 2.85 13.45
N GLU A 116 -7.70 3.78 12.63
CA GLU A 116 -7.32 5.19 12.60
C GLU A 116 -7.55 5.87 13.97
N PRO A 117 -8.76 5.87 14.57
CA PRO A 117 -8.97 6.54 15.86
C PRO A 117 -8.12 5.92 16.97
N ARG A 118 -7.91 4.61 16.97
CA ARG A 118 -7.05 3.94 17.97
C ARG A 118 -5.57 4.24 17.81
N MET A 119 -5.09 4.38 16.58
CA MET A 119 -3.73 4.83 16.31
C MET A 119 -3.56 6.27 16.75
N ILE A 120 -4.54 7.14 16.45
CA ILE A 120 -4.55 8.54 16.88
C ILE A 120 -4.49 8.64 18.40
N GLU A 121 -5.38 7.95 19.12
CA GLU A 121 -5.40 7.90 20.59
C GLU A 121 -4.04 7.50 21.15
N GLN A 122 -3.39 6.49 20.56
CA GLN A 122 -2.07 6.06 21.02
C GLN A 122 -0.99 7.10 20.78
N ILE A 123 -0.98 7.75 19.62
CA ILE A 123 0.05 8.74 19.30
C ILE A 123 -0.12 9.99 20.17
N VAL A 124 -1.36 10.42 20.43
CA VAL A 124 -1.65 11.54 21.34
C VAL A 124 -1.15 11.27 22.76
N LEU A 125 -1.18 10.01 23.21
CA LEU A 125 -0.72 9.60 24.53
C LEU A 125 0.80 9.32 24.62
N ARG A 126 1.53 9.38 23.50
CA ARG A 126 2.98 9.10 23.44
C ARG A 126 3.75 10.41 23.44
N ASP A 127 4.48 10.67 24.53
CA ASP A 127 5.37 11.84 24.62
C ASP A 127 6.52 11.81 23.60
N ASP A 128 6.87 10.62 23.10
CA ASP A 128 7.98 10.35 22.19
C ASP A 128 7.53 10.04 20.75
N ALA A 129 6.32 10.45 20.37
CA ALA A 129 5.84 10.30 19.00
C ALA A 129 6.70 11.09 18.00
N LEU A 130 6.96 10.53 16.81
CA LEU A 130 7.72 11.24 15.77
C LEU A 130 7.02 12.52 15.28
N PHE A 131 5.69 12.57 15.40
CA PHE A 131 4.92 13.76 15.06
C PHE A 131 3.57 13.80 15.81
N SER A 132 3.09 15.02 16.03
CA SER A 132 1.74 15.28 16.54
C SER A 132 0.70 15.05 15.45
N VAL A 133 -0.34 14.29 15.79
CA VAL A 133 -1.51 14.05 14.94
C VAL A 133 -2.34 15.32 14.76
N ASN A 134 -2.32 16.24 15.73
CA ASN A 134 -3.25 17.38 15.72
C ASN A 134 -2.79 18.52 14.80
N ASP A 135 -1.48 18.62 14.55
CA ASP A 135 -0.90 19.84 13.96
C ASP A 135 -0.46 19.66 12.51
N THR A 136 -0.44 18.43 12.00
CA THR A 136 0.30 18.12 10.76
C THR A 136 -0.48 17.19 9.85
N PRO A 137 -0.41 17.39 8.52
CA PRO A 137 -1.05 16.48 7.59
C PRO A 137 -0.32 15.13 7.61
N TYR A 138 -1.08 14.07 7.88
CA TYR A 138 -0.62 12.68 7.85
C TYR A 138 -1.53 11.85 6.94
N GLU A 139 -0.99 10.74 6.43
CA GLU A 139 -1.76 9.76 5.67
C GLU A 139 -1.71 8.40 6.35
N LEU A 140 -2.87 7.73 6.47
CA LEU A 140 -2.93 6.35 6.93
C LEU A 140 -2.33 5.44 5.85
N ILE A 141 -1.46 4.53 6.27
CA ILE A 141 -0.83 3.54 5.40
C ILE A 141 -0.77 2.17 6.06
N TYR A 142 -0.64 1.15 5.21
CA TYR A 142 -0.38 -0.22 5.63
C TYR A 142 1.00 -0.66 5.17
N LEU A 143 1.78 -1.23 6.09
CA LEU A 143 3.05 -1.85 5.77
C LEU A 143 2.82 -3.34 5.52
N THR A 144 3.27 -3.81 4.36
CA THR A 144 2.95 -5.15 3.84
C THR A 144 4.19 -6.02 3.66
N THR A 145 3.98 -7.34 3.63
CA THR A 145 5.02 -8.28 3.20
C THR A 145 5.24 -8.12 1.69
N GLY A 146 6.40 -7.60 1.27
CA GLY A 146 6.73 -7.41 -0.15
C GLY A 146 6.91 -8.69 -0.97
N GLU A 147 6.95 -9.84 -0.28
CA GLU A 147 6.93 -11.17 -0.85
C GLU A 147 5.72 -11.94 -0.32
N PRO A 148 5.05 -12.72 -1.19
CA PRO A 148 3.92 -13.52 -0.76
C PRO A 148 4.36 -14.68 0.13
N ILE A 149 3.76 -14.79 1.31
CA ILE A 149 3.99 -15.93 2.21
C ILE A 149 3.31 -17.16 1.59
N LYS A 150 4.06 -18.24 1.34
CA LYS A 150 3.47 -19.54 0.98
C LYS A 150 2.59 -19.99 2.14
N ARG A 151 1.27 -20.01 1.94
CA ARG A 151 0.34 -20.57 2.95
C ARG A 151 0.44 -22.10 2.96
N ARG A 152 0.09 -22.70 4.11
CA ARG A 152 0.17 -24.15 4.37
C ARG A 152 -0.58 -24.96 3.28
N SER A 153 -0.14 -26.21 3.09
CA SER A 153 -0.50 -27.14 1.99
C SER A 153 -1.99 -27.40 1.74
N PHE A 154 -2.88 -27.03 2.67
CA PHE A 154 -4.34 -27.18 2.51
C PHE A 154 -5.03 -25.95 1.87
N GLN A 155 -4.29 -24.88 1.57
CA GLN A 155 -4.83 -23.74 0.84
C GLN A 155 -4.41 -23.83 -0.62
N LEU A 156 -5.36 -24.23 -1.48
CA LEU A 156 -5.21 -24.17 -2.93
C LEU A 156 -4.80 -22.75 -3.32
N PHE A 157 -3.57 -22.67 -3.81
CA PHE A 157 -2.72 -21.51 -3.98
C PHE A 157 -3.43 -20.16 -4.12
N THR A 158 -3.18 -19.28 -3.16
CA THR A 158 -3.03 -17.85 -3.46
C THR A 158 -1.92 -17.29 -2.59
N LYS A 159 -0.84 -16.88 -3.24
CA LYS A 159 0.29 -16.15 -2.66
C LYS A 159 -0.22 -14.75 -2.32
N VAL A 160 -0.60 -14.48 -1.06
CA VAL A 160 -1.19 -13.20 -0.63
C VAL A 160 -0.24 -12.49 0.32
N ALA A 161 0.03 -11.22 0.06
CA ALA A 161 0.77 -10.34 0.95
C ALA A 161 -0.07 -10.02 2.20
N GLU A 162 0.58 -9.96 3.36
CA GLU A 162 -0.09 -9.72 4.65
C GLU A 162 0.26 -8.34 5.18
N ILE A 163 -0.67 -7.73 5.91
CA ILE A 163 -0.43 -6.45 6.60
C ILE A 163 0.41 -6.74 7.85
N LYS A 164 1.68 -6.32 7.82
CA LYS A 164 2.61 -6.42 8.95
C LYS A 164 2.25 -5.45 10.05
N GLU A 165 1.90 -4.22 9.70
CA GLU A 165 1.54 -3.16 10.64
C GLU A 165 0.73 -2.05 9.94
N VAL A 166 0.03 -1.28 10.77
CA VAL A 166 -0.66 -0.06 10.38
C VAL A 166 0.19 1.10 10.87
N ALA A 167 0.32 2.14 10.05
CA ALA A 167 1.12 3.31 10.38
C ALA A 167 0.53 4.58 9.79
N PHE A 168 0.96 5.71 10.31
CA PHE A 168 0.78 7.01 9.67
C PHE A 168 2.09 7.47 9.05
N ILE A 169 2.03 7.98 7.82
CA ILE A 169 3.16 8.62 7.16
C ILE A 169 2.99 10.13 7.15
N ARG A 170 4.08 10.83 7.44
CA ARG A 170 4.20 12.28 7.36
C ARG A 170 5.42 12.63 6.52
N PHE A 171 5.27 13.65 5.70
CA PHE A 171 6.33 14.24 4.88
C PHE A 171 6.79 15.54 5.53
N ASP A 172 7.92 15.51 6.23
CA ASP A 172 8.50 16.70 6.85
C ASP A 172 9.40 17.43 5.85
N LYS A 173 8.81 18.39 5.13
CA LYS A 173 9.54 19.23 4.17
C LYS A 173 10.62 20.10 4.81
N SER A 174 10.47 20.46 6.09
CA SER A 174 11.40 21.37 6.76
C SER A 174 12.74 20.71 7.06
N ASN A 175 12.70 19.46 7.54
CA ASN A 175 13.90 18.66 7.82
C ASN A 175 14.31 17.76 6.64
N GLY A 176 13.48 17.68 5.60
CA GLY A 176 13.71 16.78 4.46
C GLY A 176 13.62 15.31 4.87
N GLU A 177 12.60 14.95 5.64
CA GLU A 177 12.45 13.59 6.19
C GLU A 177 11.08 12.99 5.88
N VAL A 178 11.05 11.68 5.70
CA VAL A 178 9.82 10.88 5.71
C VAL A 178 9.72 10.21 7.07
N LEU A 179 8.66 10.53 7.81
CA LEU A 179 8.39 10.00 9.14
C LEU A 179 7.24 9.01 9.06
N ILE A 180 7.44 7.80 9.59
CA ILE A 180 6.39 6.78 9.66
C ILE A 180 6.23 6.34 11.11
N GLU A 181 5.07 6.63 11.70
CA GLU A 181 4.71 6.23 13.07
C GLU A 181 3.75 5.03 13.02
N GLY A 182 4.26 3.86 13.35
CA GLY A 182 3.52 2.60 13.33
C GLY A 182 2.95 2.16 14.68
N ASP A 183 2.20 1.07 14.62
CA ASP A 183 1.71 0.32 15.80
C ASP A 183 2.81 -0.50 16.47
N LEU A 184 3.83 -0.94 15.71
CA LEU A 184 4.94 -1.75 16.22
C LEU A 184 6.29 -1.07 16.07
N THR A 185 6.51 -0.36 14.96
CA THR A 185 7.80 0.25 14.64
C THR A 185 7.64 1.68 14.16
N ARG A 186 8.72 2.45 14.28
CA ARG A 186 8.84 3.84 13.86
C ARG A 186 9.98 3.95 12.88
N TYR A 187 9.80 4.75 11.84
CA TYR A 187 10.80 4.97 10.82
C TYR A 187 11.05 6.45 10.68
N ARG A 188 12.31 6.85 10.86
CA ARG A 188 12.81 8.18 10.51
C ARG A 188 13.72 8.03 9.31
N ILE A 189 13.26 8.50 8.15
CA ILE A 189 13.92 8.30 6.86
C ILE A 189 14.39 9.66 6.37
N PRO A 190 15.65 10.05 6.67
CA PRO A 190 16.18 11.34 6.22
C PRO A 190 16.45 11.34 4.72
N LYS A 191 16.50 12.54 4.13
CA LYS A 191 16.97 12.76 2.75
C LYS A 191 18.33 12.07 2.55
N GLY A 192 18.46 11.35 1.43
CA GLY A 192 19.68 10.63 1.08
C GLY A 192 19.83 9.26 1.71
N SER A 193 18.87 8.77 2.51
CA SER A 193 18.89 7.40 3.03
C SER A 193 18.27 6.37 2.08
N LEU A 194 17.57 6.81 1.04
CA LEU A 194 16.88 5.94 0.09
C LEU A 194 17.83 5.46 -1.00
N TRP A 195 18.00 4.14 -1.12
CA TRP A 195 18.66 3.48 -2.26
C TRP A 195 17.78 3.50 -3.50
N ASN A 196 16.49 3.18 -3.33
CA ASN A 196 15.52 3.06 -4.43
C ASN A 196 14.09 3.22 -3.90
N VAL A 197 13.21 3.83 -4.69
CA VAL A 197 11.75 3.84 -4.48
C VAL A 197 11.02 3.52 -5.78
N ASP A 198 10.26 2.43 -5.79
CA ASP A 198 9.56 1.94 -6.98
C ASP A 198 8.10 1.53 -6.69
N VAL A 199 7.26 1.51 -7.72
CA VAL A 199 5.92 0.90 -7.61
C VAL A 199 6.04 -0.59 -7.94
N LYS A 200 5.63 -1.44 -7.01
CA LYS A 200 5.52 -2.88 -7.22
C LYS A 200 4.05 -3.32 -7.16
N GLN A 201 3.68 -4.33 -7.92
CA GLN A 201 2.38 -5.00 -7.76
C GLN A 201 2.53 -6.19 -6.81
N ILE A 202 1.63 -6.28 -5.83
CA ILE A 202 1.52 -7.42 -4.91
C ILE A 202 0.11 -7.99 -4.93
N TYR A 203 -0.02 -9.29 -4.74
CA TYR A 203 -1.33 -9.91 -4.55
C TYR A 203 -1.82 -9.66 -3.12
N PHE A 204 -2.89 -8.89 -2.95
CA PHE A 204 -3.51 -8.55 -1.68
C PHE A 204 -5.03 -8.76 -1.74
N ASN A 205 -5.60 -9.44 -0.75
CA ASN A 205 -7.02 -9.79 -0.69
C ASN A 205 -7.59 -10.39 -1.99
N SER A 206 -6.80 -11.23 -2.67
CA SER A 206 -7.16 -11.92 -3.92
C SER A 206 -7.23 -10.99 -5.16
N SER A 207 -6.61 -9.81 -5.10
CA SER A 207 -6.44 -8.87 -6.21
C SER A 207 -4.99 -8.37 -6.29
N GLU A 208 -4.51 -7.96 -7.46
CA GLU A 208 -3.23 -7.25 -7.55
C GLU A 208 -3.41 -5.80 -7.08
N ARG A 209 -2.53 -5.35 -6.19
CA ARG A 209 -2.54 -4.00 -5.63
C ARG A 209 -1.17 -3.37 -5.83
N SER A 210 -1.17 -2.10 -6.25
CA SER A 210 0.06 -1.31 -6.38
C SER A 210 0.53 -0.86 -5.00
N VAL A 211 1.79 -1.12 -4.68
CA VAL A 211 2.46 -0.68 -3.45
C VAL A 211 3.72 0.10 -3.78
N VAL A 212 4.07 1.02 -2.90
CA VAL A 212 5.33 1.75 -2.95
C VAL A 212 6.36 0.96 -2.18
N ARG A 213 7.36 0.45 -2.89
CA ARG A 213 8.51 -0.21 -2.29
C ARG A 213 9.59 0.82 -2.06
N MET A 214 10.09 0.90 -0.83
CA MET A 214 11.22 1.75 -0.48
C MET A 214 12.35 0.88 0.04
N VAL A 215 13.54 1.08 -0.52
CA VAL A 215 14.79 0.47 -0.04
C VAL A 215 15.61 1.58 0.59
N MET A 216 15.90 1.46 1.87
CA MET A 216 16.61 2.47 2.66
C MET A 216 17.84 1.87 3.32
N ASP A 217 18.88 2.69 3.49
CA ASP A 217 20.05 2.32 4.26
C ASP A 217 19.78 2.46 5.74
N THR A 218 20.19 1.48 6.53
CA THR A 218 20.02 1.48 7.99
C THR A 218 21.31 1.03 8.64
N GLU A 219 21.39 1.13 9.97
CA GLU A 219 22.54 0.63 10.72
C GLU A 219 22.81 -0.87 10.50
N ASN A 220 21.76 -1.65 10.24
CA ASN A 220 21.82 -3.10 10.00
C ASN A 220 21.95 -3.46 8.50
N GLY A 221 22.17 -2.46 7.63
CA GLY A 221 22.22 -2.61 6.17
C GLY A 221 20.90 -2.27 5.46
N PRO A 222 20.78 -2.59 4.16
CA PRO A 222 19.63 -2.20 3.35
C PRO A 222 18.34 -2.87 3.83
N THR A 223 17.33 -2.06 4.16
CA THR A 223 16.01 -2.52 4.61
C THR A 223 14.95 -2.15 3.59
N THR A 224 14.07 -3.10 3.26
CA THR A 224 12.94 -2.87 2.34
C THR A 224 11.63 -2.77 3.11
N ILE A 225 10.86 -1.72 2.84
CA ILE A 225 9.45 -1.62 3.26
C ILE A 225 8.53 -1.48 2.06
N ASN A 226 7.31 -2.01 2.18
CA ASN A 226 6.30 -1.96 1.12
C ASN A 226 5.06 -1.29 1.68
N ILE A 227 4.78 -0.09 1.19
CA ILE A 227 3.69 0.76 1.63
C ILE A 227 2.50 0.59 0.71
N LEU A 228 1.38 0.18 1.28
CA LEU A 228 0.07 0.19 0.67
C LEU A 228 -0.71 1.40 1.21
N SER A 229 -1.08 2.32 0.33
CA SER A 229 -1.96 3.46 0.68
C SER A 229 -3.35 2.93 1.05
N THR A 230 -3.98 3.49 2.08
CA THR A 230 -5.32 3.03 2.49
C THR A 230 -6.41 3.48 1.51
N ASP A 231 -7.36 2.58 1.28
CA ASP A 231 -8.52 2.78 0.41
C ASP A 231 -9.46 3.87 0.99
N ASN A 232 -9.50 5.06 0.38
CA ASN A 232 -10.67 5.97 0.47
C ASN A 232 -11.70 5.62 -0.61
N ALA A 233 -12.00 4.32 -0.80
CA ALA A 233 -12.86 3.90 -1.88
C ALA A 233 -14.31 4.28 -1.58
N THR A 234 -14.86 5.18 -2.38
CA THR A 234 -16.32 5.34 -2.51
C THR A 234 -16.85 4.28 -3.48
N TRP A 235 -18.16 4.04 -3.50
CA TRP A 235 -18.78 3.08 -4.42
C TRP A 235 -18.46 3.36 -5.91
N ARG A 236 -18.06 4.59 -6.26
CA ARG A 236 -17.59 4.97 -7.61
C ARG A 236 -16.24 4.37 -7.98
N ASP A 237 -15.41 4.05 -6.98
CA ASP A 237 -14.09 3.46 -7.18
C ASP A 237 -14.19 1.98 -7.58
N LEU A 238 -15.28 1.27 -7.26
CA LEU A 238 -15.51 -0.15 -7.60
C LEU A 238 -15.40 -0.47 -9.10
N VAL A 239 -15.66 0.51 -9.97
CA VAL A 239 -15.59 0.33 -11.44
C VAL A 239 -14.16 0.54 -11.97
N ARG A 240 -13.26 1.16 -11.19
CA ARG A 240 -11.91 1.59 -11.62
C ARG A 240 -10.82 1.35 -10.58
N LEU A 241 -11.05 0.44 -9.62
CA LEU A 241 -10.24 0.23 -8.41
C LEU A 241 -8.72 0.25 -8.70
N ASP A 242 -8.28 -0.45 -9.74
CA ASP A 242 -6.84 -0.59 -10.00
C ASP A 242 -6.17 0.74 -10.42
N THR A 243 -6.87 1.59 -11.17
CA THR A 243 -6.31 2.86 -11.66
C THR A 243 -6.17 3.91 -10.56
N SER A 244 -7.16 4.02 -9.66
CA SER A 244 -7.10 4.99 -8.56
C SER A 244 -6.03 4.61 -7.54
N LEU A 245 -5.84 3.30 -7.29
CA LEU A 245 -4.80 2.79 -6.40
C LEU A 245 -3.40 2.98 -6.96
N LYS A 246 -3.22 2.70 -8.25
CA LYS A 246 -1.96 3.01 -8.94
C LYS A 246 -1.66 4.51 -8.90
N SER A 247 -2.65 5.37 -9.13
CA SER A 247 -2.49 6.82 -9.06
C SER A 247 -2.07 7.28 -7.65
N ARG A 248 -2.60 6.67 -6.58
CA ARG A 248 -2.20 6.99 -5.21
C ARG A 248 -0.79 6.51 -4.89
N ALA A 249 -0.41 5.32 -5.33
CA ALA A 249 0.97 4.83 -5.19
C ALA A 249 1.94 5.77 -5.90
N LEU A 250 1.61 6.22 -7.12
CA LEU A 250 2.40 7.22 -7.85
C LEU A 250 2.44 8.57 -7.15
N GLY A 251 1.32 9.04 -6.59
CA GLY A 251 1.27 10.28 -5.81
C GLY A 251 2.12 10.21 -4.53
N LEU A 252 2.11 9.07 -3.83
CA LEU A 252 2.95 8.85 -2.65
C LEU A 252 4.43 8.86 -3.02
N ILE A 253 4.80 8.19 -4.12
CA ILE A 253 6.16 8.23 -4.67
C ILE A 253 6.58 9.65 -5.03
N ALA A 254 5.71 10.42 -5.68
CA ALA A 254 6.01 11.82 -6.03
C ALA A 254 6.32 12.66 -4.78
N LYS A 255 5.57 12.48 -3.67
CA LYS A 255 5.86 13.15 -2.40
C LYS A 255 7.20 12.71 -1.79
N ILE A 256 7.52 11.42 -1.84
CA ILE A 256 8.81 10.89 -1.37
C ILE A 256 9.96 11.49 -2.18
N TYR A 257 9.81 11.57 -3.51
CA TYR A 257 10.77 12.23 -4.38
C TYR A 257 10.90 13.73 -4.08
N GLU A 258 9.80 14.42 -3.80
CA GLU A 258 9.80 15.84 -3.45
C GLU A 258 10.71 16.09 -2.24
N ILE A 259 10.52 15.31 -1.18
CA ILE A 259 11.34 15.35 0.04
C ILE A 259 12.80 15.01 -0.25
N ASN A 260 13.03 13.95 -1.03
CA ASN A 260 14.39 13.45 -1.27
C ASN A 260 15.20 14.32 -2.24
N ASN A 261 14.56 15.10 -3.10
CA ASN A 261 15.22 15.99 -4.06
C ASN A 261 15.20 17.46 -3.61
N GLY A 262 14.34 17.85 -2.67
CA GLY A 262 14.15 19.24 -2.26
C GLY A 262 13.46 20.10 -3.33
N LEU A 263 12.76 19.46 -4.27
CA LEU A 263 12.02 20.15 -5.33
C LEU A 263 10.66 20.58 -4.79
N THR A 264 10.53 21.79 -4.25
CA THR A 264 9.19 22.36 -3.99
C THR A 264 8.45 22.49 -5.32
N THR A 265 7.40 21.70 -5.56
CA THR A 265 6.50 21.99 -6.68
C THR A 265 5.89 23.37 -6.46
N PRO A 266 5.88 24.25 -7.49
CA PRO A 266 5.23 25.55 -7.38
C PRO A 266 3.74 25.34 -7.06
N GLU A 267 3.24 26.06 -6.08
CA GLU A 267 1.81 26.09 -5.76
C GLU A 267 1.02 26.53 -7.01
N VAL A 268 -0.04 25.77 -7.33
CA VAL A 268 -1.03 26.10 -8.37
C VAL A 268 -2.21 26.78 -7.72
#